data_AF-A0ABD1C9C5-F1
#
_entry.id   AF-A0ABD1C9C5-F1
#
_cell.length_a   1.000
_cell.length_b   1.000
_cell.length_c   1.000
_cell.angle_alpha   90.00
_cell.angle_beta   90.00
_cell.angle_gamma   90.00
#
_symmetry.space_group_name_H-M   'P 1'
#
loop_
_entity.id
_entity.type
_entity.pdbx_description
1 polymer ?
#
loop_
_entity_poly.entity_id
_entity_poly.type
_entity_poly.pdbx_seq_one_letter_code
_entity_poly.pdbx_strand_id
1 'polypeptide(L)'
;MEWKLAEARMDYARINMFHADHASHKKVIDLVKEYNTQSKDNTIAIMLDTKGSEIRSGDLPKPIMLNPGQEFTFTIERGVSTPSGVSVNYDDFGNDVEACDMLLLDGDMMSFMVKSKSKDCQM
;
A
#
# COMPACT_ATOMS: atom_id res chain seq x y z
N MET A 1 -30.28 5.49 -14.47
CA MET A 1 -30.08 6.61 -13.50
C MET A 1 -28.59 6.68 -13.10
N GLU A 2 -27.68 6.33 -14.00
CA GLU A 2 -26.37 5.80 -13.61
C GLU A 2 -25.18 6.73 -13.87
N TRP A 3 -25.40 7.84 -14.59
CA TRP A 3 -24.32 8.73 -15.03
C TRP A 3 -24.35 10.12 -14.37
N LYS A 4 -24.96 10.26 -13.19
CA LYS A 4 -25.08 11.55 -12.46
C LYS A 4 -23.77 12.32 -12.32
N LEU A 5 -22.64 11.62 -12.12
CA LEU A 5 -21.31 12.26 -12.05
C LEU A 5 -20.85 12.80 -13.41
N ALA A 6 -21.13 12.07 -14.49
CA ALA A 6 -20.81 12.48 -15.86
C ALA A 6 -21.68 13.67 -16.31
N GLU A 7 -22.99 13.60 -16.01
CA GLU A 7 -23.96 14.69 -16.18
C GLU A 7 -23.53 15.94 -15.37
N ALA A 8 -22.96 15.74 -14.19
CA ALA A 8 -22.36 16.79 -13.34
C ALA A 8 -20.93 17.19 -13.74
N ARG A 9 -20.52 16.96 -15.00
CA ARG A 9 -19.22 17.37 -15.58
C ARG A 9 -17.97 16.74 -14.95
N MET A 10 -18.03 15.44 -14.59
CA MET A 10 -16.81 14.67 -14.30
C MET A 10 -15.94 14.51 -15.56
N ASP A 11 -14.66 14.88 -15.50
CA ASP A 11 -13.70 14.74 -16.60
C ASP A 11 -13.00 13.36 -16.66
N TYR A 12 -12.79 12.72 -15.50
CA TYR A 12 -12.13 11.42 -15.43
C TYR A 12 -12.65 10.52 -14.30
N ALA A 13 -12.67 9.22 -14.56
CA ALA A 13 -12.92 8.19 -13.56
C ALA A 13 -11.58 7.59 -13.08
N ARG A 14 -11.20 7.86 -11.83
CA ARG A 14 -10.06 7.21 -11.17
C ARG A 14 -10.47 5.83 -10.65
N ILE A 15 -9.85 4.79 -11.18
CA ILE A 15 -10.01 3.41 -10.73
C ILE A 15 -8.82 3.05 -9.87
N ASN A 16 -9.04 3.03 -8.55
CA ASN A 16 -8.05 2.67 -7.55
C ASN A 16 -7.91 1.14 -7.49
N MET A 17 -6.78 0.61 -7.97
CA MET A 17 -6.50 -0.83 -8.05
C MET A 17 -6.09 -1.48 -6.69
N PHE A 18 -6.05 -0.71 -5.59
CA PHE A 18 -5.82 -1.26 -4.24
C PHE A 18 -7.08 -1.89 -3.62
N HIS A 19 -8.27 -1.70 -4.22
CA HIS A 19 -9.55 -2.11 -3.66
C HIS A 19 -10.49 -2.72 -4.71
N ALA A 20 -11.30 -3.69 -4.31
CA ALA A 20 -12.18 -4.50 -5.19
C ALA A 20 -11.39 -5.37 -6.20
N ASP A 21 -12.11 -6.03 -7.10
CA ASP A 21 -11.56 -7.00 -8.04
C ASP A 21 -11.61 -6.51 -9.51
N HIS A 22 -10.90 -7.22 -10.38
CA HIS A 22 -10.85 -6.93 -11.82
C HIS A 22 -12.25 -6.93 -12.46
N ALA A 23 -13.19 -7.75 -11.95
CA ALA A 23 -14.57 -7.80 -12.45
C ALA A 23 -15.36 -6.52 -12.11
N SER A 24 -15.18 -6.00 -10.89
CA SER A 24 -15.79 -4.75 -10.42
C SER A 24 -15.18 -3.54 -11.13
N HIS A 25 -13.86 -3.50 -11.30
CA HIS A 25 -13.21 -2.48 -12.14
C HIS A 25 -13.70 -2.53 -13.59
N LYS A 26 -13.85 -3.72 -14.19
CA LYS A 26 -14.36 -3.86 -15.56
C LYS A 26 -15.76 -3.25 -15.71
N LYS A 27 -16.67 -3.47 -14.76
CA LYS A 27 -18.03 -2.85 -14.79
C LYS A 27 -17.97 -1.32 -14.87
N VAL A 28 -17.06 -0.69 -14.12
CA VAL A 28 -16.85 0.77 -14.17
C VAL A 28 -16.26 1.21 -15.52
N ILE A 29 -15.28 0.46 -16.06
CA ILE A 29 -14.69 0.71 -17.38
C ILE A 29 -15.74 0.59 -18.49
N ASP A 30 -16.60 -0.43 -18.44
CA ASP A 30 -17.66 -0.65 -19.41
C ASP A 30 -18.70 0.47 -19.34
N LEU A 31 -19.14 0.86 -18.13
CA LEU A 31 -20.10 1.94 -17.91
C LEU A 31 -19.60 3.31 -18.43
N VAL A 32 -18.31 3.61 -18.23
CA VAL A 32 -17.69 4.85 -18.76
C VAL A 32 -17.57 4.80 -20.28
N LYS A 33 -17.24 3.64 -20.87
CA LYS A 33 -17.23 3.47 -22.32
C LYS A 33 -18.61 3.62 -22.94
N GLU A 34 -19.64 3.07 -22.30
CA GLU A 34 -21.04 3.19 -22.74
C GLU A 34 -21.55 4.64 -22.68
N TYR A 35 -21.17 5.41 -21.65
CA TYR A 35 -21.43 6.85 -21.63
C TYR A 35 -20.73 7.57 -22.79
N ASN A 36 -19.44 7.27 -23.01
CA ASN A 36 -18.62 7.92 -24.04
C ASN A 36 -19.04 7.57 -25.48
N THR A 37 -19.85 6.54 -25.73
CA THR A 37 -20.46 6.30 -27.06
C THR A 37 -21.79 7.02 -27.26
N GLN A 38 -22.39 7.58 -26.19
CA GLN A 38 -23.70 8.23 -26.22
C GLN A 38 -23.60 9.75 -26.02
N SER A 39 -22.65 10.25 -25.22
CA SER A 39 -22.43 11.68 -25.05
C SER A 39 -21.79 12.33 -26.28
N LYS A 40 -22.08 13.63 -26.45
CA LYS A 40 -21.49 14.50 -27.48
C LYS A 40 -20.82 15.75 -26.91
N ASP A 41 -21.07 16.06 -25.64
CA ASP A 41 -20.75 17.35 -25.00
C ASP A 41 -19.59 17.26 -23.98
N ASN A 42 -19.09 16.03 -23.74
CA ASN A 42 -17.94 15.67 -22.91
C ASN A 42 -17.49 14.23 -23.22
N THR A 43 -16.26 13.89 -22.82
CA THR A 43 -15.71 12.53 -22.86
C THR A 43 -14.96 12.28 -21.56
N ILE A 44 -15.28 11.18 -20.86
CA ILE A 44 -14.63 10.83 -19.59
C ILE A 44 -13.37 10.01 -19.87
N ALA A 45 -12.22 10.48 -19.36
CA ALA A 45 -10.99 9.70 -19.34
C ALA A 45 -11.04 8.61 -18.23
N ILE A 46 -10.35 7.49 -18.43
CA ILE A 46 -10.19 6.46 -17.39
C ILE A 46 -8.75 6.52 -16.89
N MET A 47 -8.58 6.83 -15.60
CA MET A 47 -7.29 6.78 -14.92
C MET A 47 -7.20 5.49 -14.13
N LEU A 48 -6.33 4.56 -14.56
CA LEU A 48 -5.96 3.41 -13.74
C LEU A 48 -4.89 3.86 -12.75
N ASP A 49 -5.21 3.77 -11.46
CA ASP A 49 -4.28 4.06 -10.37
C ASP A 49 -3.76 2.73 -9.80
N THR A 50 -2.57 2.36 -10.25
CA THR A 50 -1.93 1.08 -9.95
C THR A 50 -1.23 1.11 -8.60
N LYS A 51 -1.33 0.01 -7.85
CA LYS A 51 -0.52 -0.20 -6.65
C LYS A 51 0.98 -0.09 -6.96
N GLY A 52 1.63 0.90 -6.34
CA GLY A 52 3.08 1.06 -6.37
C GLY A 52 3.81 0.03 -5.49
N SER A 53 5.14 0.08 -5.53
CA SER A 53 6.01 -0.68 -4.62
C SER A 53 5.85 -0.16 -3.18
N GLU A 54 5.19 -0.94 -2.33
CA GLU A 54 5.03 -0.64 -0.90
C GLU A 54 5.84 -1.62 -0.06
N ILE A 55 6.73 -1.12 0.78
CA ILE A 55 7.30 -1.89 1.89
C ILE A 55 6.21 -2.02 2.97
N ARG A 56 5.94 -3.24 3.42
CA ARG A 56 4.93 -3.58 4.43
C ARG A 56 5.50 -4.61 5.40
N SER A 57 5.10 -4.52 6.67
CA SER A 57 5.29 -5.61 7.62
C SER A 57 4.48 -6.84 7.20
N GLY A 58 4.95 -8.02 7.58
CA GLY A 58 4.19 -9.27 7.50
C GLY A 58 3.05 -9.31 8.53
N ASP A 59 2.25 -10.38 8.45
CA ASP A 59 1.05 -10.53 9.27
C ASP A 59 1.36 -10.68 10.78
N LEU A 60 0.51 -10.06 11.59
CA LEU A 60 0.55 -10.16 13.05
C LEU A 60 -0.60 -11.04 13.55
N PRO A 61 -0.35 -12.17 14.24
CA PRO A 61 -1.43 -13.01 14.77
C PRO A 61 -2.16 -12.36 15.95
N LYS A 62 -1.55 -11.35 16.58
CA LYS A 62 -2.09 -10.46 17.61
C LYS A 62 -1.39 -9.10 17.48
N PRO A 63 -2.03 -7.97 17.84
CA PRO A 63 -1.35 -6.67 17.92
C PRO A 63 -0.14 -6.72 18.86
N ILE A 64 0.98 -6.13 18.43
CA ILE A 64 2.16 -5.93 19.26
C ILE A 64 2.07 -4.50 19.83
N MET A 65 2.13 -4.37 21.16
CA MET A 65 2.22 -3.08 21.82
C MET A 65 3.71 -2.69 21.96
N LEU A 66 4.08 -1.53 21.41
CA LEU A 66 5.44 -1.01 21.45
C LEU A 66 5.52 0.23 22.33
N ASN A 67 6.63 0.38 23.05
CA ASN A 67 6.89 1.51 23.96
C ASN A 67 8.04 2.38 23.41
N PRO A 68 8.04 3.71 23.64
CA PRO A 68 9.15 4.56 23.24
C PRO A 68 10.50 4.08 23.80
N GLY A 69 11.50 3.94 22.93
CA GLY A 69 12.83 3.44 23.28
C GLY A 69 12.97 1.90 23.34
N GLN A 70 11.89 1.14 23.10
CA GLN A 70 11.96 -0.31 22.91
C GLN A 70 12.70 -0.66 21.62
N GLU A 71 13.59 -1.66 21.68
CA GLU A 71 14.24 -2.20 20.49
C GLU A 71 13.30 -3.18 19.76
N PHE A 72 13.32 -3.13 18.42
CA PHE A 72 12.42 -3.91 17.57
C PHE A 72 13.12 -4.27 16.25
N THR A 73 13.02 -5.53 15.84
CA THR A 73 13.73 -6.07 14.67
C THR A 73 12.81 -6.20 13.46
N PHE A 74 13.17 -5.54 12.37
CA PHE A 74 12.59 -5.78 11.05
C PHE A 74 13.49 -6.77 10.29
N THR A 75 12.92 -7.88 9.82
CA THR A 75 13.68 -8.96 9.16
C THR A 75 13.09 -9.35 7.80
N ILE A 76 13.94 -9.83 6.89
CA ILE A 76 13.49 -10.39 5.60
C ILE A 76 13.07 -11.86 5.71
N GLU A 77 13.28 -12.50 6.88
CA GLU A 77 12.85 -13.86 7.17
C GLU A 77 11.32 -13.95 7.21
N ARG A 78 10.73 -14.68 6.26
CA ARG A 78 9.28 -14.67 6.02
C ARG A 78 8.53 -15.44 7.10
N GLY A 79 7.52 -14.80 7.69
CA GLY A 79 6.67 -15.39 8.74
C GLY A 79 7.10 -15.06 10.18
N VAL A 80 8.22 -14.36 10.38
CA VAL A 80 8.60 -13.85 11.70
C VAL A 80 7.57 -12.84 12.21
N SER A 81 7.09 -13.07 13.43
CA SER A 81 6.08 -12.25 14.10
C SER A 81 6.16 -12.50 15.62
N THR A 82 6.88 -11.64 16.34
CA THR A 82 7.18 -11.77 17.78
C THR A 82 7.01 -10.42 18.49
N PRO A 83 6.93 -10.36 19.84
CA PRO A 83 6.83 -9.10 20.58
C PRO A 83 8.01 -8.12 20.37
N SER A 84 9.11 -8.57 19.78
CA SER A 84 10.33 -7.81 19.51
C SER A 84 10.75 -7.79 18.03
N GLY A 85 9.94 -8.31 17.11
CA GLY A 85 10.24 -8.19 15.68
C GLY A 85 9.17 -8.71 14.72
N VAL A 86 9.24 -8.25 13.47
CA VAL A 86 8.33 -8.66 12.40
C VAL A 86 9.08 -8.81 11.08
N SER A 87 8.61 -9.75 10.26
CA SER A 87 9.01 -9.87 8.87
C SER A 87 8.60 -8.62 8.05
N VAL A 88 9.34 -8.30 6.99
CA VAL A 88 8.97 -7.30 5.98
C VAL A 88 8.82 -7.96 4.61
N ASN A 89 8.02 -7.34 3.73
CA ASN A 89 7.70 -7.92 2.42
C ASN A 89 8.80 -7.75 1.34
N TYR A 90 9.87 -7.01 1.63
CA TYR A 90 10.90 -6.57 0.70
C TYR A 90 12.27 -7.21 1.02
N ASP A 91 12.80 -8.03 0.11
CA ASP A 91 13.98 -8.88 0.38
C ASP A 91 15.31 -8.12 0.44
N ASP A 92 15.43 -6.98 -0.24
CA ASP A 92 16.62 -6.12 -0.19
C ASP A 92 16.59 -5.11 0.97
N PHE A 93 15.58 -5.14 1.84
CA PHE A 93 15.44 -4.20 2.96
C PHE A 93 16.71 -4.10 3.83
N GLY A 94 17.37 -5.22 4.13
CA GLY A 94 18.61 -5.24 4.92
C GLY A 94 19.86 -4.73 4.19
N ASN A 95 19.79 -4.56 2.86
CA ASN A 95 20.83 -3.92 2.06
C ASN A 95 20.60 -2.40 2.02
N ASP A 96 19.36 -1.99 1.76
CA ASP A 96 18.97 -0.59 1.46
C ASP A 96 18.77 0.31 2.69
N VAL A 97 18.69 -0.24 3.92
CA VAL A 97 18.70 0.57 5.16
C VAL A 97 20.10 0.67 5.77
N GLU A 98 20.46 1.84 6.29
CA GLU A 98 21.70 2.10 7.01
C GLU A 98 21.46 2.57 8.46
N ALA A 99 22.52 2.51 9.28
CA ALA A 99 22.44 3.03 10.64
C ALA A 99 22.20 4.54 10.66
N CYS A 100 21.36 4.99 11.61
CA CYS A 100 20.78 6.33 11.73
C CYS A 100 19.64 6.68 10.75
N ASP A 101 19.24 5.80 9.84
CA ASP A 101 18.03 6.01 9.03
C ASP A 101 16.76 6.04 9.89
N MET A 102 15.74 6.74 9.39
CA MET A 102 14.42 6.81 10.02
C MET A 102 13.41 5.96 9.24
N LEU A 103 12.91 4.90 9.88
CA LEU A 103 11.82 4.08 9.37
C LEU A 103 10.49 4.67 9.86
N LEU A 104 9.60 5.01 8.93
CA LEU A 104 8.24 5.46 9.24
C LEU A 104 7.24 4.33 9.00
N LEU A 105 6.40 4.05 10.00
CA LEU A 105 5.34 3.05 9.95
C LEU A 105 3.97 3.74 10.08
N ASP A 106 2.98 3.19 9.36
CA ASP A 106 1.57 3.58 9.39
C ASP A 106 1.34 5.10 9.24
N GLY A 107 1.95 5.69 8.20
CA GLY A 107 1.79 7.12 7.79
C GLY A 107 1.84 8.28 8.91
N ASP A 108 3.09 7.82 9.09
CA ASP A 108 4.04 8.35 10.08
C ASP A 108 3.64 8.26 11.57
N MET A 109 2.56 7.53 11.89
CA MET A 109 2.09 7.32 13.27
C MET A 109 3.12 6.67 14.20
N MET A 110 4.10 5.94 13.65
CA MET A 110 5.25 5.40 14.39
C MET A 110 6.56 5.67 13.63
N SER A 111 7.64 5.96 14.37
CA SER A 111 8.98 6.13 13.82
C SER A 111 10.02 5.33 14.61
N PHE A 112 10.99 4.76 13.89
CA PHE A 112 12.13 4.03 14.44
C PHE A 112 13.42 4.60 13.86
N MET A 113 14.48 4.63 14.67
CA MET A 113 15.83 4.93 14.21
C MET A 113 16.62 3.63 14.08
N VAL A 114 17.19 3.36 12.90
CA VAL A 114 17.98 2.14 12.66
C VAL A 114 19.26 2.20 13.48
N LYS A 115 19.39 1.32 14.49
CA LYS A 115 20.58 1.28 15.36
C LYS A 115 21.74 0.50 14.73
N SER A 116 21.44 -0.58 14.01
CA SER A 116 22.41 -1.50 13.43
C SER A 116 21.72 -2.49 12.49
N LYS A 117 22.44 -3.00 11.49
CA LYS A 117 22.03 -4.19 10.70
C LYS A 117 22.91 -5.39 11.02
N SER A 118 22.29 -6.57 11.13
CA SER A 118 22.96 -7.87 11.25
C SER A 118 22.62 -8.74 10.05
N LYS A 119 23.55 -9.62 9.63
CA LYS A 119 23.26 -10.69 8.67
C LYS A 119 22.81 -11.98 9.36
N ASP A 120 23.14 -12.13 10.64
CA ASP A 120 22.79 -13.28 11.46
C ASP A 120 21.70 -12.89 12.46
N CYS A 121 20.52 -13.48 12.32
CA CYS A 121 19.43 -13.40 13.29
C CYS A 121 19.28 -14.75 14.01
N GLN A 122 20.34 -15.18 14.72
CA GLN A 122 20.23 -16.31 15.63
C GLN A 122 19.48 -15.87 16.89
N MET A 123 18.31 -16.48 17.11
CA MET A 123 17.52 -16.40 18.35
C MET A 123 17.91 -17.53 19.32
#